data_AF-A0A4R8IHT8-F1
#
_entry.id   AF-A0A4R8IHT8-F1
#
_cell.length_a   1.000
_cell.length_b   1.000
_cell.length_c   1.000
_cell.angle_alpha   90.00
_cell.angle_beta   90.00
_cell.angle_gamma   90.00
#
_symmetry.space_group_name_H-M   'P 1'
#
loop_
_entity.id
_entity.type
_entity.pdbx_description
1 polymer ?
#
loop_
_entity_poly.entity_id
_entity_poly.type
_entity_poly.pdbx_seq_one_letter_code
_entity_poly.pdbx_strand_id
1 'polypeptide(L)'
;MTKPITTLFISTLMILSCLKEKTQEVLIDKSVEPAKDTLQISNPKPTPEVNDKIIISKKHKPNSISLDLDGDGLKDVVNIVQNIENQKYGLEILFGNKKVDYLGMGKDIANQGIDDIDWVGIFEVASKNEIYYNNVSDDGEILTEDQVKESDKIKLPNDGIFIHQAESCGGGVIYLKNGKYEWIQQE
;
A
#
# COMPACT_ATOMS: atom_id res chain seq x y z
N MET A 1 -51.78 -27.66 -11.85
CA MET A 1 -51.38 -28.85 -12.64
C MET A 1 -49.94 -28.63 -13.06
N THR A 2 -49.01 -29.06 -12.22
CA THR A 2 -47.56 -28.79 -12.31
C THR A 2 -46.85 -30.09 -12.69
N LYS A 3 -46.00 -30.05 -13.72
CA LYS A 3 -45.14 -31.18 -14.10
C LYS A 3 -43.75 -31.00 -13.48
N PRO A 4 -43.15 -32.04 -12.90
CA PRO A 4 -41.80 -31.98 -12.34
C PRO A 4 -40.74 -32.20 -13.43
N ILE A 5 -39.62 -31.48 -13.34
CA ILE A 5 -38.42 -31.76 -14.12
C ILE A 5 -37.36 -32.27 -13.15
N THR A 6 -37.08 -33.56 -13.27
CA THR A 6 -35.99 -34.28 -12.63
C THR A 6 -34.85 -34.35 -13.64
N THR A 7 -33.66 -33.85 -13.31
CA THR A 7 -32.42 -34.26 -13.99
C THR A 7 -31.26 -34.24 -13.02
N LEU A 8 -30.43 -35.26 -13.15
CA LEU A 8 -29.60 -35.90 -12.15
C LEU A 8 -28.21 -36.13 -12.77
N PHE A 9 -27.14 -35.77 -12.02
CA PHE A 9 -25.71 -36.12 -12.17
C PHE A 9 -25.02 -35.74 -13.52
N ILE A 10 -23.72 -35.38 -13.57
CA ILE A 10 -22.56 -36.25 -13.34
C ILE A 10 -21.30 -35.38 -13.12
N SER A 11 -20.49 -35.78 -12.13
CA SER A 11 -19.15 -35.27 -11.82
C SER A 11 -18.12 -35.57 -12.91
N THR A 12 -17.09 -34.75 -13.03
CA THR A 12 -15.76 -35.24 -13.44
C THR A 12 -14.67 -34.51 -12.67
N LEU A 13 -14.04 -35.27 -11.77
CA LEU A 13 -12.81 -34.95 -11.05
C LEU A 13 -11.65 -35.35 -11.96
N MET A 14 -10.76 -34.41 -12.28
CA MET A 14 -9.48 -34.70 -12.95
C MET A 14 -8.34 -34.37 -11.97
N ILE A 15 -7.78 -35.43 -11.40
CA ILE A 15 -6.52 -35.46 -10.65
C ILE A 15 -5.47 -36.05 -11.59
N LEU A 16 -4.43 -35.28 -11.91
CA LEU A 16 -3.13 -35.68 -12.48
C LEU A 16 -2.14 -34.55 -12.14
N SER A 17 -0.93 -34.71 -11.64
CA SER A 17 -0.13 -35.88 -11.28
C SER A 17 1.00 -35.41 -10.36
N CYS A 18 1.36 -36.24 -9.37
CA CYS A 18 2.63 -36.21 -8.68
C CYS A 18 3.78 -36.57 -9.63
N LEU A 19 4.90 -35.86 -9.54
CA LEU A 19 6.24 -36.45 -9.71
C LEU A 19 7.17 -35.80 -8.70
N LYS A 20 7.60 -36.61 -7.73
CA LYS A 20 8.54 -36.30 -6.66
C LYS A 20 9.69 -37.31 -6.79
N GLU A 21 10.87 -36.86 -7.17
CA GLU A 21 12.16 -37.56 -7.05
C GLU A 21 13.26 -36.49 -7.15
N LYS A 22 14.42 -36.53 -6.49
CA LYS A 22 14.92 -37.22 -5.30
C LYS A 22 16.23 -36.46 -4.99
N THR A 23 16.49 -36.17 -3.72
CA THR A 23 17.75 -35.60 -3.23
C THR A 23 18.94 -36.50 -3.56
N GLN A 24 20.04 -35.92 -4.07
CA GLN A 24 21.38 -36.51 -4.00
C GLN A 24 22.30 -35.57 -3.24
N GLU A 25 22.65 -35.97 -2.02
CA GLU A 25 23.84 -35.51 -1.31
C GLU A 25 25.05 -36.30 -1.82
N VAL A 26 26.19 -35.63 -2.04
CA VAL A 26 27.50 -36.28 -2.13
C VAL A 26 28.48 -35.49 -1.26
N LEU A 27 29.09 -36.22 -0.31
CA LEU A 27 30.15 -35.79 0.60
C LEU A 27 31.53 -35.87 -0.08
N ILE A 28 32.25 -34.74 -0.04
CA ILE A 28 33.66 -34.50 0.33
C ILE A 28 34.74 -35.58 0.02
N ASP A 29 35.80 -35.20 -0.71
CA ASP A 29 37.19 -35.45 -0.26
C ASP A 29 38.20 -34.40 -0.79
N LYS A 30 39.33 -34.30 -0.07
CA LYS A 30 40.23 -33.15 0.11
C LYS A 30 41.39 -32.99 -0.90
N SER A 31 41.87 -31.74 -0.90
CA SER A 31 43.26 -31.24 -1.05
C SER A 31 43.99 -31.34 -2.39
N VAL A 32 44.18 -30.18 -3.04
CA VAL A 32 45.48 -29.66 -3.50
C VAL A 32 45.40 -28.12 -3.54
N GLU A 33 46.32 -27.42 -2.87
CA GLU A 33 46.53 -25.95 -3.00
C GLU A 33 47.45 -25.69 -4.20
N PRO A 34 47.25 -24.59 -4.97
CA PRO A 34 48.16 -23.45 -4.81
C PRO A 34 47.58 -22.05 -5.12
N ALA A 35 48.16 -21.05 -4.45
CA ALA A 35 48.47 -19.69 -4.89
C ALA A 35 47.34 -18.70 -5.30
N LYS A 36 47.24 -17.64 -4.47
CA LYS A 36 46.92 -16.22 -4.75
C LYS A 36 46.22 -15.90 -6.07
N ASP A 37 44.94 -15.53 -5.99
CA ASP A 37 44.43 -14.38 -6.74
C ASP A 37 43.36 -13.63 -5.95
N THR A 38 43.35 -12.31 -6.14
CA THR A 38 42.64 -11.32 -5.35
C THR A 38 41.20 -11.21 -5.82
N LEU A 39 40.22 -11.65 -5.02
CA LEU A 39 38.82 -11.34 -5.25
C LEU A 39 38.34 -10.39 -4.16
N GLN A 40 38.16 -9.13 -4.56
CA GLN A 40 37.52 -8.10 -3.76
C GLN A 40 36.08 -8.53 -3.49
N ILE A 41 35.80 -8.87 -2.24
CA ILE A 41 34.44 -9.04 -1.74
C ILE A 41 33.84 -7.63 -1.73
N SER A 42 33.02 -7.32 -2.73
CA SER A 42 32.16 -6.14 -2.70
C SER A 42 31.24 -6.28 -1.49
N ASN A 43 31.37 -5.37 -0.53
CA ASN A 43 30.48 -5.29 0.63
C ASN A 43 29.02 -5.38 0.17
N PRO A 44 28.17 -6.22 0.79
CA PRO A 44 26.75 -6.18 0.49
C PRO A 44 26.21 -4.78 0.80
N LYS A 45 25.54 -4.21 -0.20
CA LYS A 45 24.72 -3.00 -0.10
C LYS A 45 23.83 -3.12 1.14
N PRO A 46 23.76 -2.10 2.02
CA PRO A 46 22.97 -2.20 3.25
C PRO A 46 21.52 -2.56 2.90
N THR A 47 21.09 -3.72 3.41
CA THR A 47 19.69 -4.10 3.55
C THR A 47 18.99 -2.94 4.27
N PRO A 48 17.82 -2.46 3.82
CA PRO A 48 17.08 -1.46 4.57
C PRO A 48 16.87 -1.98 5.99
N GLU A 49 17.34 -1.22 6.99
CA GLU A 49 17.19 -1.58 8.39
C GLU A 49 15.71 -1.79 8.66
N VAL A 50 15.33 -3.00 9.03
CA VAL A 50 14.01 -3.28 9.55
C VAL A 50 13.90 -2.43 10.82
N ASN A 51 13.08 -1.39 10.77
CA ASN A 51 12.83 -0.58 11.95
C ASN A 51 11.94 -1.41 12.88
N ASP A 52 12.56 -2.13 13.81
CA ASP A 52 11.90 -3.03 14.78
C ASP A 52 10.84 -2.32 15.65
N LYS A 53 10.71 -0.99 15.52
CA LYS A 53 9.75 -0.14 16.21
C LYS A 53 8.49 0.14 15.40
N ILE A 54 8.43 -0.23 14.13
CA ILE A 54 7.25 -0.03 13.28
C ILE A 54 6.59 -1.40 13.06
N ILE A 55 5.30 -1.49 13.40
CA ILE A 55 4.51 -2.71 13.22
C ILE A 55 3.29 -2.44 12.35
N ILE A 56 2.87 -3.43 11.56
CA ILE A 56 1.59 -3.36 10.84
C ILE A 56 0.46 -3.20 11.85
N SER A 57 -0.43 -2.25 11.59
CA SER A 57 -1.58 -1.96 12.43
C SER A 57 -2.48 -3.17 12.58
N LYS A 58 -2.83 -3.50 13.82
CA LYS A 58 -3.83 -4.53 14.15
C LYS A 58 -5.23 -3.98 14.34
N LYS A 59 -5.34 -2.64 14.47
CA LYS A 59 -6.59 -1.91 14.73
C LYS A 59 -7.41 -1.74 13.44
N HIS A 60 -6.74 -1.33 12.37
CA HIS A 60 -7.37 -0.89 11.13
C HIS A 60 -7.69 -2.09 10.22
N LYS A 61 -8.84 -2.06 9.53
CA LYS A 61 -9.25 -3.08 8.56
C LYS A 61 -10.02 -2.45 7.38
N PRO A 62 -9.55 -2.59 6.13
CA PRO A 62 -8.24 -3.14 5.76
C PRO A 62 -7.09 -2.30 6.36
N ASN A 63 -5.93 -2.91 6.53
CA ASN A 63 -4.69 -2.22 6.95
C ASN A 63 -3.65 -2.18 5.83
N SER A 64 -3.99 -2.66 4.63
CA SER A 64 -3.11 -2.70 3.48
C SER A 64 -3.94 -2.53 2.21
N ILE A 65 -3.49 -1.66 1.32
CA ILE A 65 -4.02 -1.46 -0.02
C ILE A 65 -2.89 -1.55 -1.03
N SER A 66 -3.24 -1.71 -2.31
CA SER A 66 -2.26 -1.88 -3.36
C SER A 66 -2.71 -1.17 -4.63
N LEU A 67 -1.85 -0.29 -5.14
CA LEU A 67 -2.15 0.76 -6.12
C LEU A 67 -0.88 1.14 -6.90
N ASP A 68 -0.99 2.01 -7.91
CA ASP A 68 0.14 2.62 -8.63
C ASP A 68 0.24 4.10 -8.23
N LEU A 69 1.00 4.41 -7.17
CA LEU A 69 1.05 5.73 -6.53
C LEU A 69 2.02 6.68 -7.23
N ASP A 70 3.19 6.18 -7.65
CA ASP A 70 4.19 6.99 -8.35
C ASP A 70 4.03 7.01 -9.88
N GLY A 71 3.17 6.15 -10.43
CA GLY A 71 2.86 6.12 -11.87
C GLY A 71 3.90 5.36 -12.70
N ASP A 72 4.77 4.57 -12.07
CA ASP A 72 5.74 3.74 -12.79
C ASP A 72 5.11 2.46 -13.39
N GLY A 73 3.83 2.21 -13.10
CA GLY A 73 3.05 1.07 -13.59
C GLY A 73 3.36 -0.24 -12.86
N LEU A 74 4.23 -0.22 -11.86
CA LEU A 74 4.42 -1.30 -10.91
C LEU A 74 3.43 -1.14 -9.75
N LYS A 75 3.21 -2.24 -9.04
CA LYS A 75 2.26 -2.26 -7.94
C LYS A 75 2.96 -1.87 -6.65
N ASP A 76 2.49 -0.80 -6.04
CA ASP A 76 2.87 -0.36 -4.70
C ASP A 76 1.97 -1.03 -3.66
N VAL A 77 2.47 -1.06 -2.42
CA VAL A 77 1.71 -1.50 -1.24
C VAL A 77 1.78 -0.41 -0.19
N VAL A 78 0.63 0.00 0.32
CA VAL A 78 0.54 0.96 1.41
C VAL A 78 -0.06 0.27 2.61
N ASN A 79 0.68 0.23 3.71
CA ASN A 79 0.26 -0.36 4.98
C ASN A 79 -0.04 0.74 5.99
N ILE A 80 -1.13 0.60 6.74
CA ILE A 80 -1.28 1.33 8.00
C ILE A 80 -0.37 0.65 9.02
N VAL A 81 0.53 1.43 9.61
CA VAL A 81 1.50 0.98 10.60
C VAL A 81 1.40 1.79 11.88
N GLN A 82 1.95 1.27 12.97
CA GLN A 82 2.07 1.95 14.25
C GLN A 82 3.55 2.01 14.64
N ASN A 83 4.01 3.18 15.06
CA ASN A 83 5.29 3.31 15.75
C ASN A 83 5.08 2.99 17.24
N ILE A 84 5.70 1.92 17.73
CA ILE A 84 5.50 1.44 19.11
C ILE A 84 6.18 2.32 20.16
N GLU A 85 7.07 3.25 19.79
CA GLU A 85 7.69 4.16 20.75
C GLU A 85 6.77 5.32 21.13
N ASN A 86 6.15 5.95 20.13
CA ASN A 86 5.26 7.09 20.34
C ASN A 86 3.76 6.73 20.24
N GLN A 87 3.45 5.47 19.93
CA GLN A 87 2.11 4.91 19.77
C GLN A 87 1.28 5.50 18.62
N LYS A 88 1.85 6.40 17.81
CA LYS A 88 1.16 7.05 16.69
C LYS A 88 1.10 6.15 15.46
N TYR A 89 0.03 6.30 14.70
CA TYR A 89 -0.19 5.58 13.46
C TYR A 89 0.26 6.41 12.25
N GLY A 90 0.56 5.72 11.16
CA GLY A 90 0.91 6.33 9.89
C GLY A 90 0.87 5.32 8.75
N LEU A 91 1.44 5.71 7.62
CA LEU A 91 1.51 4.90 6.42
C LEU A 91 2.96 4.49 6.16
N GLU A 92 3.16 3.20 5.88
CA GLU A 92 4.35 2.70 5.21
C GLU A 92 4.00 2.48 3.74
N ILE A 93 4.81 3.06 2.86
CA ILE A 93 4.62 2.98 1.41
C ILE A 93 5.79 2.18 0.84
N LEU A 94 5.50 0.98 0.36
CA LEU A 94 6.43 0.09 -0.32
C LEU A 94 6.22 0.21 -1.82
N PHE A 95 7.11 0.95 -2.49
CA PHE A 95 7.04 1.13 -3.93
C PHE A 95 7.46 -0.14 -4.67
N GLY A 96 6.86 -0.41 -5.83
CA GLY A 96 7.20 -1.55 -6.70
C GLY A 96 8.68 -1.57 -7.10
N ASN A 97 9.32 -0.40 -7.16
CA ASN A 97 10.75 -0.22 -7.42
C ASN A 97 11.67 -0.39 -6.18
N LYS A 98 11.13 -0.89 -5.05
CA LYS A 98 11.83 -1.15 -3.77
C LYS A 98 12.20 0.09 -2.96
N LYS A 99 11.77 1.29 -3.36
CA LYS A 99 11.79 2.45 -2.46
C LYS A 99 10.81 2.22 -1.31
N VAL A 100 11.14 2.70 -0.13
CA VAL A 100 10.23 2.76 1.02
C VAL A 100 10.09 4.21 1.44
N ASP A 101 8.87 4.62 1.79
CA ASP A 101 8.58 5.95 2.34
C ASP A 101 7.57 5.85 3.48
N TYR A 102 7.49 6.91 4.29
CA TYR A 102 6.66 6.94 5.49
C TYR A 102 5.96 8.29 5.66
N LEU A 103 4.67 8.24 6.00
CA LEU A 103 3.85 9.39 6.34
C LEU A 103 3.22 9.19 7.73
N GLY A 104 3.07 10.26 8.52
CA GLY A 104 2.50 10.15 9.87
C GLY A 104 3.52 9.66 10.91
N MET A 105 3.03 8.90 11.90
CA MET A 105 3.83 8.39 13.03
C MET A 105 4.56 9.49 13.82
N GLY A 106 3.92 10.63 14.01
CA GLY A 106 4.50 11.82 14.67
C GLY A 106 5.24 12.77 13.72
N LYS A 107 5.11 12.56 12.41
CA LYS A 107 5.51 13.53 11.38
C LYS A 107 4.30 13.95 10.58
N ASP A 108 4.31 15.19 10.15
CA ASP A 108 3.21 15.77 9.38
C ASP A 108 2.98 15.04 8.05
N ILE A 109 1.71 14.86 7.70
CA ILE A 109 1.23 14.26 6.45
C ILE A 109 0.87 15.39 5.49
N ALA A 110 1.59 15.48 4.37
CA ALA A 110 1.29 16.40 3.26
C ALA A 110 1.02 17.87 3.70
N ASN A 111 1.76 18.34 4.72
CA ASN A 111 1.65 19.70 5.27
C ASN A 111 0.29 20.06 5.88
N GLN A 112 -0.48 19.07 6.36
CA GLN A 112 -1.82 19.28 6.92
C GLN A 112 -1.84 19.54 8.44
N GLY A 113 -0.69 19.41 9.12
CA GLY A 113 -0.61 19.35 10.58
C GLY A 113 -1.14 18.04 11.17
N ILE A 114 -1.39 17.02 10.34
CA ILE A 114 -1.86 15.70 10.77
C ILE A 114 -0.64 14.80 10.94
N ASP A 115 -0.39 14.31 12.16
CA ASP A 115 0.77 13.46 12.44
C ASP A 115 0.41 12.08 13.00
N ASP A 116 -0.87 11.81 13.21
CA ASP A 116 -1.42 10.54 13.66
C ASP A 116 -2.72 10.24 12.90
N ILE A 117 -2.85 9.01 12.43
CA ILE A 117 -4.01 8.53 11.67
C ILE A 117 -4.83 7.46 12.42
N ASP A 118 -4.71 7.39 13.75
CA ASP A 118 -5.48 6.45 14.58
C ASP A 118 -7.01 6.54 14.35
N TRP A 119 -7.49 7.68 13.90
CA TRP A 119 -8.91 7.97 13.63
C TRP A 119 -9.43 7.35 12.32
N VAL A 120 -8.54 6.85 11.45
CA VAL A 120 -8.93 6.33 10.13
C VAL A 120 -9.83 5.10 10.29
N GLY A 121 -11.02 5.19 9.71
CA GLY A 121 -11.98 4.08 9.66
C GLY A 121 -12.14 3.47 8.26
N ILE A 122 -11.89 4.26 7.22
CA ILE A 122 -11.96 3.88 5.82
C ILE A 122 -10.56 4.06 5.22
N PHE A 123 -10.07 3.05 4.51
CA PHE A 123 -8.75 3.04 3.89
C PHE A 123 -8.83 2.34 2.54
N GLU A 124 -8.80 3.13 1.47
CA GLU A 124 -9.11 2.67 0.12
C GLU A 124 -8.21 3.33 -0.94
N VAL A 125 -8.31 2.84 -2.17
CA VAL A 125 -7.62 3.43 -3.33
C VAL A 125 -8.51 4.54 -3.90
N ALA A 126 -7.94 5.74 -4.03
CA ALA A 126 -8.52 6.81 -4.85
C ALA A 126 -8.08 6.60 -6.29
N SER A 127 -9.00 6.32 -7.22
CA SER A 127 -8.65 5.96 -8.60
C SER A 127 -8.07 7.14 -9.38
N LYS A 128 -7.06 6.88 -10.20
CA LYS A 128 -6.63 7.87 -11.21
C LYS A 128 -7.74 8.22 -12.21
N ASN A 129 -7.65 9.42 -12.78
CA ASN A 129 -8.62 10.00 -13.73
C ASN A 129 -10.02 10.30 -13.19
N GLU A 130 -10.36 9.90 -11.96
CA GLU A 130 -11.53 10.41 -11.26
C GLU A 130 -11.31 11.88 -10.85
N ILE A 131 -12.42 12.58 -10.63
CA ILE A 131 -12.43 13.98 -10.24
C ILE A 131 -12.45 14.07 -8.72
N TYR A 132 -11.48 14.78 -8.17
CA TYR A 132 -11.35 15.10 -6.76
C TYR A 132 -11.23 16.61 -6.59
N TYR A 133 -11.71 17.12 -5.48
CA TYR A 133 -11.64 18.54 -5.16
C TYR A 133 -11.77 18.73 -3.66
N ASN A 134 -11.18 19.80 -3.12
CA ASN A 134 -11.45 20.19 -1.74
C ASN A 134 -12.93 20.54 -1.63
N ASN A 135 -13.67 19.74 -0.87
CA ASN A 135 -15.11 19.92 -0.67
C ASN A 135 -15.42 20.57 0.68
N VAL A 136 -14.42 21.21 1.29
CA VAL A 136 -14.55 22.04 2.49
C VAL A 136 -13.95 23.40 2.17
N SER A 137 -14.70 24.47 2.40
CA SER A 137 -14.27 25.85 2.22
C SER A 137 -13.43 26.36 3.40
N ASP A 138 -12.84 27.55 3.24
CA ASP A 138 -12.01 28.19 4.29
C ASP A 138 -12.79 28.49 5.59
N ASP A 139 -14.12 28.63 5.51
CA ASP A 139 -15.03 28.80 6.64
C ASP A 139 -15.62 27.48 7.17
N GLY A 140 -15.22 26.34 6.58
CA GLY A 140 -15.62 25.01 7.03
C GLY A 140 -16.98 24.53 6.50
N GLU A 141 -17.55 25.21 5.50
CA GLU A 141 -18.76 24.75 4.82
C GLU A 141 -18.44 23.61 3.85
N ILE A 142 -19.33 22.61 3.80
CA ILE A 142 -19.22 21.50 2.85
C ILE A 142 -19.72 21.99 1.49
N LEU A 143 -18.86 21.92 0.49
CA LEU A 143 -19.14 22.32 -0.88
C LEU A 143 -19.59 21.13 -1.71
N THR A 144 -20.69 21.30 -2.44
CA THR A 144 -21.11 20.36 -3.48
C THR A 144 -20.31 20.58 -4.77
N GLU A 145 -20.31 19.57 -5.65
CA GLU A 145 -19.54 19.61 -6.90
C GLU A 145 -19.83 20.84 -7.78
N ASP A 146 -21.09 21.30 -7.81
CA ASP A 146 -21.55 22.45 -8.59
C ASP A 146 -21.13 23.81 -7.99
N GLN A 147 -20.74 23.83 -6.71
CA GLN A 147 -20.20 25.02 -6.04
C GLN A 147 -18.70 25.19 -6.26
N VAL A 148 -18.01 24.12 -6.69
CA VAL A 148 -16.57 24.11 -6.94
C VAL A 148 -16.29 24.45 -8.40
N LYS A 149 -15.40 25.41 -8.64
CA LYS A 149 -15.03 25.79 -10.00
C LYS A 149 -14.32 24.63 -10.70
N GLU A 150 -14.58 24.44 -11.98
CA GLU A 150 -13.90 23.42 -12.79
C GLU A 150 -12.36 23.54 -12.77
N SER A 151 -11.82 24.74 -12.57
CA SER A 151 -10.37 24.97 -12.42
C SER A 151 -9.77 24.38 -11.14
N ASP A 152 -10.60 24.19 -10.13
CA ASP A 152 -10.19 23.76 -8.79
C ASP A 152 -10.39 22.25 -8.62
N LYS A 153 -11.04 21.60 -9.60
CA LYS A 153 -11.17 20.16 -9.73
C LYS A 153 -9.88 19.55 -10.26
N ILE A 154 -9.46 18.45 -9.64
CA ILE A 154 -8.22 17.74 -9.92
C ILE A 154 -8.57 16.36 -10.44
N LYS A 155 -7.94 15.98 -11.55
CA LYS A 155 -7.84 14.57 -11.94
C LYS A 155 -6.51 14.04 -11.46
N LEU A 156 -6.53 13.00 -10.65
CA LEU A 156 -5.28 12.43 -10.14
C LEU A 156 -4.46 11.86 -11.32
N PRO A 157 -3.16 12.17 -11.39
CA PRO A 157 -2.30 11.65 -12.45
C PRO A 157 -2.10 10.13 -12.32
N ASN A 158 -2.05 9.66 -11.07
CA ASN A 158 -1.86 8.27 -10.66
C ASN A 158 -2.85 7.94 -9.54
N ASP A 159 -2.86 6.69 -9.06
CA ASP A 159 -3.76 6.34 -7.96
C ASP A 159 -3.34 7.10 -6.68
N GLY A 160 -4.31 7.36 -5.81
CA GLY A 160 -4.12 7.99 -4.51
C GLY A 160 -4.55 7.09 -3.37
N ILE A 161 -4.28 7.56 -2.15
CA ILE A 161 -4.65 6.90 -0.91
C ILE A 161 -5.82 7.68 -0.30
N PHE A 162 -6.99 7.05 -0.25
CA PHE A 162 -8.15 7.62 0.43
C PHE A 162 -8.18 7.16 1.88
N ILE A 163 -8.20 8.12 2.81
CA ILE A 163 -8.42 7.87 4.23
C ILE A 163 -9.58 8.71 4.73
N HIS A 164 -10.48 8.11 5.51
CA HIS A 164 -11.65 8.80 6.04
C HIS A 164 -12.08 8.22 7.38
N GLN A 165 -12.73 9.04 8.21
CA GLN A 165 -13.36 8.59 9.44
C GLN A 165 -14.68 7.88 9.13
N ALA A 166 -14.89 6.63 9.58
CA ALA A 166 -16.02 5.82 9.11
C ALA A 166 -17.42 6.36 9.46
N GLU A 167 -17.55 7.11 10.56
CA GLU A 167 -18.83 7.58 11.09
C GLU A 167 -18.85 9.10 11.31
N SER A 168 -17.89 9.81 10.73
CA SER A 168 -17.77 11.24 10.93
C SER A 168 -17.27 11.94 9.69
N CYS A 169 -17.38 13.25 9.79
CA CYS A 169 -16.93 14.25 8.88
C CYS A 169 -15.41 14.41 9.01
N GLY A 170 -14.64 13.83 8.08
CA GLY A 170 -13.20 14.04 8.08
C GLY A 170 -12.42 12.96 7.33
N GLY A 171 -11.81 13.36 6.23
CA GLY A 171 -10.85 12.56 5.52
C GLY A 171 -10.16 13.34 4.41
N GLY A 172 -9.49 12.58 3.55
CA GLY A 172 -8.86 13.15 2.39
C GLY A 172 -8.19 12.12 1.51
N VAL A 173 -7.73 12.62 0.37
CA VAL A 173 -6.93 11.87 -0.58
C VAL A 173 -5.50 12.36 -0.49
N ILE A 174 -4.58 11.44 -0.18
CA ILE A 174 -3.14 11.66 -0.30
C ILE A 174 -2.72 11.17 -1.68
N TYR A 175 -2.03 12.00 -2.46
CA TYR A 175 -1.56 11.61 -3.79
C TYR A 175 -0.16 12.16 -4.07
N LEU A 176 0.54 11.55 -5.03
CA LEU A 176 1.88 11.99 -5.42
C LEU A 176 1.81 12.93 -6.64
N LYS A 177 2.33 14.14 -6.48
CA LYS A 177 2.47 15.13 -7.56
C LYS A 177 3.92 15.60 -7.65
N ASN A 178 4.58 15.32 -8.77
CA ASN A 178 5.98 15.69 -8.99
C ASN A 178 6.92 15.20 -7.87
N GLY A 179 6.70 13.99 -7.36
CA GLY A 179 7.49 13.39 -6.29
C GLY A 179 7.20 13.95 -4.88
N LYS A 180 6.17 14.78 -4.71
CA LYS A 180 5.73 15.30 -3.42
C LYS A 180 4.34 14.81 -3.08
N TYR A 181 4.10 14.55 -1.80
CA TYR A 181 2.76 14.22 -1.30
C TYR A 181 1.92 15.49 -1.17
N GLU A 182 0.72 15.42 -1.74
CA GLU A 182 -0.30 16.46 -1.71
C GLU A 182 -1.56 15.89 -1.05
N TRP A 183 -2.39 16.78 -0.52
CA TRP A 183 -3.65 16.45 0.15
C TRP A 183 -4.82 17.10 -0.54
N ILE A 184 -5.92 16.36 -0.69
CA ILE A 184 -7.23 16.89 -1.06
C ILE A 184 -8.17 16.57 0.09
N GLN A 185 -8.71 17.61 0.74
CA GLN A 185 -9.70 17.47 1.80
C GLN A 185 -10.97 16.82 1.26
N GLN A 186 -11.47 15.80 1.94
CA GLN A 186 -12.73 15.11 1.62
C GLN A 186 -13.61 15.02 2.86
N GLU A 187 -14.90 15.23 2.65
CA GLU A 187 -15.95 15.36 3.66
C GLU A 187 -17.29 14.78 3.17
#